data_AF-A0A370CAN4-F1
#
_entry.id   AF-A0A370CAN4-F1
#
_cell.length_a   1.000
_cell.length_b   1.000
_cell.length_c   1.000
_cell.angle_alpha   90.00
_cell.angle_beta   90.00
_cell.angle_gamma   90.00
#
_symmetry.space_group_name_H-M   'P 1'
#
loop_
_entity.id
_entity.type
_entity.pdbx_description
1 polymer ?
#
loop_
_entity_poly.entity_id
_entity_poly.type
_entity_poly.pdbx_seq_one_letter_code
_entity_poly.pdbx_strand_id
1 'polypeptide(L)'
;MTPVSTYDAVVYTNATLIAIQYMAPRANLELLDDSPMTNGTQWEATECSLEPIVRSFRPTVYQNNYSDKTRAIWFQYNWTSTNNVHQSAGLNLTPDSWGSDLGVHKAPQSFILSGDAKQWIYPFLTAIFSGQATRSGSEIYFDPLDKGWYAGFDTLQALAVANITGCSEILSDRLSCAMDNVAAAMSKTFRDVAYVVNPASAAMTTGRAKVSEVYIVVYWAYLALPVLVWTLGAILVFGTLWKTRRARVPAWRNDTLPLLFLYRDQSEGMESLQGSETVQASGHEMVRLYTDESRVFLGRCTDTDSIRP
;
A
#
# COMPACT_ATOMS: atom_id res chain seq x y z
N MET A 1 14.90 -29.49 25.86
CA MET A 1 13.50 -29.18 26.18
C MET A 1 12.67 -29.75 25.04
N THR A 2 11.95 -30.84 25.28
CA THR A 2 11.05 -31.41 24.27
C THR A 2 9.92 -30.42 24.01
N PRO A 3 9.64 -30.04 22.75
CA PRO A 3 8.52 -29.17 22.44
C PRO A 3 7.24 -29.86 22.92
N VAL A 4 6.41 -29.15 23.68
CA VAL A 4 5.08 -29.63 24.07
C VAL A 4 4.23 -29.60 22.80
N SER A 5 4.16 -30.72 22.10
CA SER A 5 3.45 -30.89 20.83
C SER A 5 1.96 -31.17 21.04
N THR A 6 1.29 -30.41 21.91
CA THR A 6 -0.15 -30.50 22.07
C THR A 6 -0.76 -29.18 21.64
N TYR A 7 -1.34 -29.16 20.44
CA TYR A 7 -2.15 -28.05 19.91
C TYR A 7 -3.48 -27.87 20.66
N ASP A 8 -3.75 -28.73 21.64
CA ASP A 8 -4.98 -28.73 22.41
C ASP A 8 -4.92 -27.68 23.51
N ALA A 9 -6.03 -26.96 23.67
CA ALA A 9 -6.25 -26.05 24.79
C ALA A 9 -6.10 -26.81 26.12
N VAL A 10 -5.39 -26.22 27.07
CA VAL A 10 -5.14 -26.84 28.39
C VAL A 10 -6.19 -26.38 29.40
N VAL A 11 -6.58 -25.11 29.35
CA VAL A 11 -7.53 -24.51 30.32
C VAL A 11 -8.92 -24.40 29.70
N TYR A 12 -9.02 -23.84 28.49
CA TYR A 12 -10.29 -23.58 27.80
C TYR A 12 -10.62 -24.70 26.80
N THR A 13 -10.79 -25.92 27.30
CA THR A 13 -11.10 -27.11 26.47
C THR A 13 -12.46 -27.06 25.77
N ASN A 14 -13.40 -26.26 26.30
CA ASN A 14 -14.76 -26.12 25.78
C ASN A 14 -15.03 -24.70 25.23
N ALA A 15 -14.03 -24.06 24.62
CA ALA A 15 -14.20 -22.73 24.03
C ALA A 15 -15.21 -22.75 22.86
N THR A 16 -16.09 -21.74 22.77
CA THR A 16 -17.14 -21.70 21.75
C THR A 16 -16.60 -21.33 20.37
N LEU A 17 -15.63 -20.40 20.32
CA LEU A 17 -14.92 -20.04 19.09
C LEU A 17 -13.55 -20.69 19.08
N ILE A 18 -12.60 -20.16 19.85
CA ILE A 18 -11.21 -20.59 19.81
C ILE A 18 -10.49 -20.30 21.13
N ALA A 19 -9.56 -21.19 21.49
CA ALA A 19 -8.55 -20.94 22.52
C ALA A 19 -7.19 -20.76 21.83
N ILE A 20 -6.47 -19.73 22.24
CA ILE A 20 -5.17 -19.35 21.67
C ILE A 20 -4.14 -19.41 22.79
N GLN A 21 -3.06 -20.13 22.55
CA GLN A 21 -1.93 -20.27 23.46
C GLN A 21 -0.77 -19.42 22.98
N TYR A 22 -0.04 -18.85 23.93
CA TYR A 22 1.13 -18.03 23.66
C TYR A 22 2.20 -18.29 24.71
N MET A 23 3.41 -18.60 24.26
CA MET A 23 4.56 -18.82 25.11
C MET A 23 5.60 -17.76 24.81
N ALA A 24 6.00 -17.01 25.82
CA ALA A 24 6.94 -15.92 25.65
C ALA A 24 7.82 -15.69 26.88
N PRO A 25 9.02 -15.14 26.69
CA PRO A 25 9.86 -14.77 27.82
C PRO A 25 9.26 -13.55 28.52
N ARG A 26 9.46 -13.48 29.82
CA ARG A 26 9.18 -12.29 30.61
C ARG A 26 10.29 -11.27 30.41
N ALA A 27 10.32 -10.68 29.22
CA ALA A 27 11.32 -9.72 28.78
C ALA A 27 10.63 -8.51 28.15
N ASN A 28 11.25 -7.34 28.26
CA ASN A 28 10.83 -6.15 27.52
C ASN A 28 11.15 -6.30 26.04
N LEU A 29 10.37 -5.63 25.20
CA LEU A 29 10.59 -5.55 23.76
C LEU A 29 12.03 -5.17 23.37
N GLU A 30 12.63 -4.24 24.11
CA GLU A 30 14.00 -3.74 23.87
C GLU A 30 15.08 -4.83 24.01
N LEU A 31 14.82 -5.88 24.80
CA LEU A 31 15.76 -7.01 24.95
C LEU A 31 15.80 -7.90 23.69
N LEU A 32 14.89 -7.71 22.74
CA LEU A 32 14.93 -8.40 21.45
C LEU A 32 15.86 -7.73 20.45
N ASP A 33 16.31 -6.49 20.66
CA ASP A 33 17.33 -5.87 19.82
C ASP A 33 18.74 -6.23 20.35
N ASP A 34 19.48 -6.99 19.55
CA ASP A 34 20.91 -7.31 19.67
C ASP A 34 21.45 -8.10 20.88
N SER A 35 20.74 -8.24 22.00
CA SER A 35 21.28 -8.98 23.16
C SER A 35 20.95 -10.48 23.15
N PRO A 36 21.92 -11.39 23.39
CA PRO A 36 21.64 -12.80 23.56
C PRO A 36 20.78 -13.03 24.82
N MET A 37 19.78 -13.90 24.67
CA MET A 37 18.89 -14.25 25.77
C MET A 37 19.70 -14.91 26.90
N THR A 38 19.57 -14.38 28.12
CA THR A 38 20.36 -14.89 29.25
C THR A 38 19.83 -16.26 29.72
N ASN A 39 20.71 -17.11 30.25
CA ASN A 39 20.33 -18.45 30.75
C ASN A 39 19.30 -18.43 31.90
N GLY A 40 19.03 -17.26 32.51
CA GLY A 40 18.01 -17.08 33.56
C GLY A 40 16.66 -16.56 33.05
N THR A 41 16.43 -16.53 31.74
CA THR A 41 15.19 -15.98 31.16
C THR A 41 13.98 -16.81 31.60
N GLN A 42 13.07 -16.17 32.33
CA GLN A 42 11.81 -16.78 32.74
C GLN A 42 10.84 -16.81 31.56
N TRP A 43 10.22 -17.97 31.32
CA TRP A 43 9.20 -18.16 30.31
C TRP A 43 7.83 -18.32 30.95
N GLU A 44 6.83 -17.70 30.35
CA GLU A 44 5.44 -17.78 30.78
C GLU A 44 4.58 -18.24 29.60
N ALA A 45 3.60 -19.08 29.90
CA ALA A 45 2.60 -19.55 28.95
C ALA A 45 1.25 -18.98 29.34
N THR A 46 0.59 -18.31 28.40
CA THR A 46 -0.71 -17.68 28.57
C THR A 46 -1.69 -18.31 27.59
N GLU A 47 -2.92 -18.54 28.04
CA GLU A 47 -4.00 -19.04 27.20
C GLU A 47 -5.20 -18.08 27.29
N CYS A 48 -5.76 -17.72 26.14
CA CYS A 48 -6.94 -16.86 26.04
C CYS A 48 -8.01 -17.54 25.21
N SER A 49 -9.28 -17.40 25.60
CA SER A 49 -10.43 -17.84 24.80
C SER A 49 -11.21 -16.63 24.28
N LEU A 50 -11.64 -16.71 23.01
CA LEU A 50 -12.55 -15.75 22.42
C LEU A 50 -13.97 -16.30 22.49
N GLU A 51 -14.86 -15.59 23.16
CA GLU A 51 -16.24 -16.01 23.39
C GLU A 51 -17.22 -14.97 22.83
N PRO A 52 -18.21 -15.39 22.03
CA PRO A 52 -19.23 -14.48 21.53
C PRO A 52 -20.18 -14.10 22.66
N ILE A 53 -20.42 -12.79 22.82
CA ILE A 53 -21.37 -12.27 23.79
C ILE A 53 -22.28 -11.22 23.14
N VAL A 54 -23.46 -11.04 23.71
CA VAL A 54 -24.27 -9.83 23.47
C VAL A 54 -24.02 -8.89 24.64
N ARG A 55 -23.57 -7.68 24.33
CA ARG A 55 -23.31 -6.63 25.33
C ARG A 55 -24.30 -5.48 25.13
N SER A 56 -25.09 -5.20 26.15
CA SER A 56 -25.85 -3.96 26.22
C SER A 56 -24.98 -2.90 26.88
N PHE A 57 -24.78 -1.76 26.22
CA PHE A 57 -23.94 -0.68 26.72
C PHE A 57 -24.51 0.69 26.37
N ARG A 58 -24.13 1.70 27.15
CA ARG A 58 -24.51 3.09 26.93
C ARG A 58 -23.26 3.90 26.56
N PRO A 59 -23.11 4.29 25.29
CA PRO A 59 -22.02 5.17 24.88
C PRO A 59 -22.30 6.62 25.32
N THR A 60 -21.24 7.34 25.62
CA THR A 60 -21.22 8.76 25.95
C THR A 60 -20.02 9.41 25.27
N VAL A 61 -20.27 10.50 24.54
CA VAL A 61 -19.20 11.32 23.95
C VAL A 61 -19.23 12.68 24.61
N TYR A 62 -18.17 13.03 25.32
CA TYR A 62 -18.04 14.32 25.99
C TYR A 62 -16.69 14.94 25.63
N GLN A 63 -16.70 16.18 25.10
CA GLN A 63 -15.48 16.89 24.67
C GLN A 63 -14.55 16.04 23.76
N ASN A 64 -15.13 15.36 22.75
CA ASN A 64 -14.44 14.42 21.86
C ASN A 64 -13.83 13.18 22.54
N ASN A 65 -14.08 12.96 23.83
CA ASN A 65 -13.71 11.74 24.51
C ASN A 65 -14.89 10.76 24.48
N TYR A 66 -14.70 9.60 23.85
CA TYR A 66 -15.68 8.51 23.84
C TYR A 66 -15.47 7.65 25.08
N SER A 67 -16.55 7.39 25.80
CA SER A 67 -16.59 6.37 26.86
C SER A 67 -17.88 5.57 26.74
N ASP A 68 -17.86 4.32 27.17
CA ASP A 68 -19.07 3.52 27.27
C ASP A 68 -19.18 2.82 28.63
N LYS A 69 -20.42 2.60 29.05
CA LYS A 69 -20.72 1.88 30.28
C LYS A 69 -21.53 0.63 29.94
N THR A 70 -20.99 -0.54 30.28
CA THR A 70 -21.73 -1.80 30.19
C THR A 70 -22.94 -1.77 31.12
N ARG A 71 -24.10 -2.17 30.60
CA ARG A 71 -25.36 -2.30 31.33
C ARG A 71 -25.68 -3.75 31.64
N ALA A 72 -25.52 -4.63 30.65
CA ALA A 72 -25.75 -6.05 30.79
C ALA A 72 -24.90 -6.83 29.79
N ILE A 73 -24.60 -8.09 30.12
CA ILE A 73 -23.91 -9.04 29.24
C ILE A 73 -24.74 -10.32 29.21
N TRP A 74 -24.92 -10.85 28.01
CA TRP A 74 -25.55 -12.14 27.77
C TRP A 74 -24.54 -13.03 27.04
N PHE A 75 -24.32 -14.22 27.58
CA PHE A 75 -23.31 -15.18 27.10
C PHE A 75 -23.90 -16.57 26.85
N GLN A 76 -25.17 -16.80 27.20
CA GLN A 76 -25.83 -18.07 26.91
C GLN A 76 -26.15 -18.14 25.41
N TYR A 77 -25.87 -19.29 24.82
CA TYR A 77 -26.11 -19.53 23.41
C TYR A 77 -26.74 -20.90 23.18
N ASN A 78 -27.51 -21.01 22.10
CA ASN A 78 -28.03 -22.26 21.58
C ASN A 78 -27.62 -22.41 20.13
N TRP A 79 -27.14 -23.60 19.74
CA TRP A 79 -26.89 -23.89 18.33
C TRP A 79 -28.18 -24.29 17.63
N THR A 80 -28.56 -23.58 16.58
CA THR A 80 -29.70 -23.96 15.75
C THR A 80 -29.23 -24.37 14.36
N SER A 81 -29.58 -25.59 13.97
CA SER A 81 -29.52 -26.06 12.59
C SER A 81 -30.87 -25.76 11.91
N THR A 82 -30.83 -25.27 10.68
CA THR A 82 -32.03 -25.04 9.87
C THR A 82 -31.76 -25.40 8.42
N ASN A 83 -32.74 -26.03 7.78
CA ASN A 83 -32.74 -26.32 6.35
C ASN A 83 -33.38 -25.18 5.54
N ASN A 84 -33.84 -24.12 6.21
CA ASN A 84 -34.51 -22.99 5.56
C ASN A 84 -33.48 -21.98 5.06
N VAL A 85 -33.47 -21.73 3.75
CA VAL A 85 -32.56 -20.78 3.08
C VAL A 85 -32.74 -19.33 3.59
N HIS A 86 -33.88 -19.02 4.22
CA HIS A 86 -34.19 -17.70 4.77
C HIS A 86 -33.81 -17.54 6.25
N GLN A 87 -33.27 -18.57 6.90
CA GLN A 87 -32.78 -18.49 8.28
C GLN A 87 -31.31 -18.89 8.34
N SER A 88 -30.50 -18.10 9.01
CA SER A 88 -29.09 -18.43 9.24
C SER A 88 -28.99 -19.47 10.35
N ALA A 89 -28.50 -20.67 10.02
CA ALA A 89 -28.02 -21.61 11.02
C ALA A 89 -26.82 -21.00 11.78
N GLY A 90 -26.68 -21.29 13.06
CA GLY A 90 -25.58 -20.71 13.85
C GLY A 90 -25.79 -20.71 15.36
N LEU A 91 -24.94 -19.92 16.03
CA LEU A 91 -25.00 -19.65 17.46
C LEU A 91 -26.01 -18.53 17.72
N ASN A 92 -27.14 -18.87 18.32
CA ASN A 92 -28.16 -17.92 18.71
C ASN A 92 -27.95 -17.50 20.17
N LEU A 93 -27.74 -16.20 20.37
CA LEU A 93 -27.75 -15.55 21.67
C LEU A 93 -29.06 -14.81 21.82
N THR A 94 -29.94 -15.32 22.68
CA THR A 94 -31.30 -14.78 22.86
C THR A 94 -31.47 -14.33 24.30
N PRO A 95 -31.29 -13.02 24.59
CA PRO A 95 -31.45 -12.49 25.94
C PRO A 95 -32.93 -12.42 26.33
N ASP A 96 -33.48 -13.53 26.81
CA ASP A 96 -34.93 -13.67 27.10
C ASP A 96 -35.41 -12.74 28.22
N SER A 97 -34.50 -12.33 29.10
CA SER A 97 -34.79 -11.43 30.23
C SER A 97 -34.65 -9.94 29.87
N TRP A 98 -34.19 -9.60 28.67
CA TRP A 98 -33.90 -8.21 28.30
C TRP A 98 -35.11 -7.53 27.67
N GLY A 99 -35.38 -6.32 28.13
CA GLY A 99 -36.39 -5.43 27.56
C GLY A 99 -35.81 -4.36 26.65
N SER A 100 -36.66 -3.39 26.30
CA SER A 100 -36.30 -2.23 25.48
C SER A 100 -35.24 -1.34 26.13
N ASP A 101 -35.16 -1.34 27.46
CA ASP A 101 -34.15 -0.63 28.25
C ASP A 101 -32.72 -1.14 28.02
N LEU A 102 -32.58 -2.40 27.61
CA LEU A 102 -31.30 -3.04 27.27
C LEU A 102 -31.07 -3.16 25.75
N GLY A 103 -31.95 -2.58 24.92
CA GLY A 103 -31.81 -2.54 23.46
C GLY A 103 -32.52 -3.67 22.70
N VAL A 104 -33.34 -4.47 23.38
CA VAL A 104 -34.19 -5.49 22.74
C VAL A 104 -35.52 -4.86 22.31
N HIS A 105 -35.76 -4.79 21.01
CA HIS A 105 -36.92 -4.09 20.46
C HIS A 105 -38.16 -4.99 20.34
N LYS A 106 -37.96 -6.30 20.19
CA LYS A 106 -39.01 -7.32 20.11
C LYS A 106 -38.57 -8.55 20.90
N ALA A 107 -39.04 -8.72 22.13
CA ALA A 107 -38.69 -9.88 22.94
C ALA A 107 -39.53 -11.11 22.53
N PRO A 108 -38.93 -12.29 22.31
CA PRO A 108 -37.49 -12.57 22.33
C PRO A 108 -36.79 -12.12 21.03
N GLN A 109 -35.67 -11.40 21.17
CA GLN A 109 -34.82 -11.03 20.04
C GLN A 109 -33.55 -11.88 20.07
N SER A 110 -33.27 -12.58 18.98
CA SER A 110 -32.07 -13.41 18.86
C SER A 110 -31.00 -12.68 18.05
N PHE A 111 -29.77 -12.73 18.54
CA PHE A 111 -28.56 -12.29 17.84
C PHE A 111 -27.80 -13.53 17.38
N ILE A 112 -27.50 -13.61 16.09
CA ILE A 112 -27.00 -14.84 15.47
C ILE A 112 -25.58 -14.61 14.97
N LEU A 113 -24.64 -15.42 15.44
CA LEU A 113 -23.37 -15.63 14.76
C LEU A 113 -23.54 -16.85 13.85
N SER A 114 -23.60 -16.62 12.54
CA SER A 114 -23.89 -17.70 11.59
C SER A 114 -22.82 -18.79 11.61
N GLY A 115 -23.24 -20.02 11.29
CA GLY A 115 -22.34 -21.16 11.15
C GLY A 115 -21.27 -20.91 10.10
N ASP A 116 -21.62 -20.26 8.99
CA ASP A 116 -20.66 -19.87 7.95
C ASP A 116 -19.61 -18.90 8.49
N ALA A 117 -20.03 -17.87 9.25
CA ALA A 117 -19.09 -16.92 9.85
C ALA A 117 -18.16 -17.64 10.83
N LYS A 118 -18.68 -18.52 11.69
CA LYS A 118 -17.87 -19.34 12.59
C LYS A 118 -16.87 -20.23 11.83
N GLN A 119 -17.30 -20.83 10.71
CA GLN A 119 -16.46 -21.71 9.87
C GLN A 119 -15.27 -20.96 9.24
N TRP A 120 -15.36 -19.65 9.06
CA TRP A 120 -14.24 -18.83 8.57
C TRP A 120 -13.42 -18.18 9.69
N ILE A 121 -14.08 -17.70 10.75
CA ILE A 121 -13.41 -17.07 11.90
C ILE A 121 -12.45 -18.06 12.56
N TYR A 122 -12.89 -19.30 12.79
CA TYR A 122 -12.07 -20.31 13.47
C TYR A 122 -10.74 -20.59 12.74
N PRO A 123 -10.73 -21.11 11.49
CA PRO A 123 -9.47 -21.44 10.81
C PRO A 123 -8.63 -20.19 10.55
N PHE A 124 -9.23 -19.03 10.28
CA PHE A 124 -8.48 -17.79 10.09
C PHE A 124 -7.71 -17.40 11.35
N LEU A 125 -8.38 -17.31 12.50
CA LEU A 125 -7.73 -16.96 13.76
C LEU A 125 -6.71 -18.02 14.17
N THR A 126 -7.04 -19.30 14.04
CA THR A 126 -6.08 -20.38 14.29
C THR A 126 -4.83 -20.21 13.44
N ALA A 127 -4.98 -19.95 12.14
CA ALA A 127 -3.85 -19.87 11.23
C ALA A 127 -2.95 -18.66 11.50
N ILE A 128 -3.52 -17.48 11.75
CA ILE A 128 -2.71 -16.26 11.92
C ILE A 128 -2.01 -16.18 13.28
N PHE A 129 -2.58 -16.83 14.32
CA PHE A 129 -1.99 -16.87 15.65
C PHE A 129 -1.11 -18.11 15.89
N SER A 130 -1.13 -19.09 14.98
CA SER A 130 -0.29 -20.29 15.08
C SER A 130 1.04 -20.10 14.36
N GLY A 131 2.12 -20.29 15.09
CA GLY A 131 3.46 -20.30 14.53
C GLY A 131 4.51 -20.14 15.60
N GLN A 132 5.72 -19.82 15.18
CA GLN A 132 6.84 -19.63 16.08
C GLN A 132 7.73 -18.48 15.63
N ALA A 133 8.46 -17.91 16.59
CA ALA A 133 9.55 -17.00 16.33
C ALA A 133 10.88 -17.74 16.56
N THR A 134 11.74 -17.75 15.56
CA THR A 134 13.07 -18.35 15.63
C THR A 134 14.12 -17.25 15.60
N ARG A 135 14.94 -17.15 16.64
CA ARG A 135 16.04 -16.17 16.69
C ARG A 135 17.35 -16.79 16.19
N SER A 136 17.96 -16.15 15.20
CA SER A 136 19.34 -16.34 14.77
C SER A 136 20.27 -15.33 15.48
N GLY A 137 21.58 -15.44 15.28
CA GLY A 137 22.56 -14.52 15.87
C GLY A 137 22.38 -13.05 15.47
N SER A 138 21.67 -12.77 14.38
CA SER A 138 21.48 -11.41 13.85
C SER A 138 20.03 -11.02 13.54
N GLU A 139 19.10 -11.98 13.52
CA GLU A 139 17.73 -11.75 13.03
C GLU A 139 16.71 -12.62 13.79
N ILE A 140 15.46 -12.16 13.85
CA ILE A 140 14.32 -12.95 14.30
C ILE A 140 13.47 -13.28 13.07
N TYR A 141 13.23 -14.57 12.86
CA TYR A 141 12.35 -15.09 11.83
C TYR A 141 11.01 -15.46 12.42
N PHE A 142 9.92 -15.14 11.72
CA PHE A 142 8.57 -15.53 12.09
C PHE A 142 8.07 -16.58 11.11
N ASP A 143 7.78 -17.76 11.63
CA ASP A 143 7.32 -18.90 10.84
C ASP A 143 5.88 -19.24 11.24
N PRO A 144 4.87 -18.74 10.49
CA PRO A 144 3.50 -19.16 10.70
C PRO A 144 3.34 -20.63 10.33
N LEU A 145 2.45 -21.31 11.06
CA LEU A 145 2.14 -22.72 10.85
C LEU A 145 1.53 -22.95 9.46
N ASP A 146 0.67 -22.03 9.01
CA ASP A 146 0.08 -22.02 7.68
C ASP A 146 0.49 -20.76 6.92
N LYS A 147 1.35 -20.93 5.91
CA LYS A 147 1.90 -19.86 5.07
C LYS A 147 0.91 -19.36 4.00
N GLY A 148 -0.26 -20.00 3.85
CA GLY A 148 -1.28 -19.61 2.88
C GLY A 148 -2.10 -18.38 3.29
N TRP A 149 -2.07 -18.00 4.57
CA TRP A 149 -2.83 -16.87 5.08
C TRP A 149 -2.02 -15.59 5.08
N TYR A 150 -2.60 -14.52 4.53
CA TYR A 150 -1.90 -13.26 4.30
C TYR A 150 -1.35 -12.61 5.58
N ALA A 151 -2.01 -12.81 6.72
CA ALA A 151 -1.69 -12.09 7.97
C ALA A 151 -0.85 -12.92 8.97
N GLY A 152 -0.45 -14.15 8.65
CA GLY A 152 0.27 -15.01 9.60
C GLY A 152 1.61 -14.42 10.04
N PHE A 153 2.44 -14.00 9.08
CA PHE A 153 3.73 -13.37 9.36
C PHE A 153 3.55 -12.07 10.18
N ASP A 154 2.68 -11.18 9.72
CA ASP A 154 2.45 -9.88 10.35
C ASP A 154 1.90 -10.02 11.77
N THR A 155 1.01 -11.00 12.02
CA THR A 155 0.42 -11.21 13.35
C THR A 155 1.45 -11.70 14.35
N LEU A 156 2.28 -12.68 13.96
CA LEU A 156 3.36 -13.19 14.81
C LEU A 156 4.41 -12.11 15.08
N GLN A 157 4.79 -11.35 14.05
CA GLN A 157 5.70 -10.24 14.18
C GLN A 157 5.11 -9.14 15.09
N ALA A 158 3.84 -8.80 14.92
CA ALA A 158 3.19 -7.77 15.75
C ALA A 158 3.16 -8.17 17.22
N LEU A 159 2.82 -9.42 17.54
CA LEU A 159 2.85 -9.91 18.91
C LEU A 159 4.25 -9.86 19.52
N ALA A 160 5.28 -10.24 18.75
CA ALA A 160 6.64 -10.35 19.24
C ALA A 160 7.37 -9.01 19.34
N VAL A 161 7.23 -8.11 18.35
CA VAL A 161 8.08 -6.91 18.21
C VAL A 161 7.33 -5.59 18.02
N ALA A 162 6.01 -5.57 17.78
CA ALA A 162 5.32 -4.29 17.61
C ALA A 162 5.00 -3.63 18.96
N ASN A 163 4.92 -2.30 18.96
CA ASN A 163 4.33 -1.54 20.06
C ASN A 163 2.81 -1.49 19.88
N ILE A 164 2.09 -2.37 20.57
CA ILE A 164 0.62 -2.45 20.51
C ILE A 164 0.05 -1.46 21.52
N THR A 165 -0.68 -0.45 21.03
CA THR A 165 -1.27 0.59 21.90
C THR A 165 -2.13 -0.01 23.00
N GLY A 166 -1.85 0.37 24.25
CA GLY A 166 -2.58 -0.11 25.43
C GLY A 166 -2.05 -1.43 26.01
N CYS A 167 -1.07 -2.07 25.38
CA CYS A 167 -0.47 -3.31 25.87
C CYS A 167 0.84 -3.08 26.63
N SER A 168 1.21 -4.06 27.46
CA SER A 168 2.48 -4.07 28.18
C SER A 168 3.67 -4.25 27.23
N GLU A 169 4.81 -3.67 27.60
CA GLU A 169 6.09 -3.93 26.92
C GLU A 169 6.69 -5.30 27.28
N ILE A 170 6.16 -5.95 28.32
CA ILE A 170 6.53 -7.31 28.72
C ILE A 170 5.85 -8.28 27.76
N LEU A 171 6.63 -9.08 27.04
CA LEU A 171 6.11 -9.99 26.02
C LEU A 171 5.06 -10.97 26.56
N SER A 172 5.30 -11.62 27.70
CA SER A 172 4.38 -12.63 28.26
C SER A 172 2.97 -12.12 28.56
N ASP A 173 2.81 -10.82 28.82
CA ASP A 173 1.52 -10.19 29.12
C ASP A 173 0.75 -9.77 27.84
N ARG A 174 1.38 -9.82 26.67
CA ARG A 174 0.82 -9.22 25.44
C ARG A 174 -0.39 -9.94 24.89
N LEU A 175 -0.46 -11.27 25.02
CA LEU A 175 -1.56 -12.04 24.43
C LEU A 175 -2.91 -11.53 24.93
N SER A 176 -3.07 -11.29 26.24
CA SER A 176 -4.34 -10.83 26.81
C SER A 176 -4.80 -9.52 26.19
N CYS A 177 -3.93 -8.51 26.15
CA CYS A 177 -4.27 -7.22 25.58
C CYS A 177 -4.48 -7.29 24.05
N ALA A 178 -3.69 -8.09 23.34
CA ALA A 178 -3.89 -8.33 21.91
C ALA A 178 -5.26 -8.97 21.66
N MET A 179 -5.69 -9.92 22.50
CA MET A 179 -7.00 -10.55 22.40
C MET A 179 -8.15 -9.59 22.71
N ASP A 180 -7.98 -8.64 23.64
CA ASP A 180 -8.94 -7.56 23.85
C ASP A 180 -9.08 -6.69 22.59
N ASN A 181 -7.97 -6.35 21.95
CA ASN A 181 -7.97 -5.61 20.69
C ASN A 181 -8.63 -6.41 19.54
N VAL A 182 -8.37 -7.72 19.44
CA VAL A 182 -9.03 -8.61 18.47
C VAL A 182 -10.54 -8.66 18.72
N ALA A 183 -10.96 -8.85 19.97
CA ALA A 183 -12.37 -8.87 20.34
C ALA A 183 -13.06 -7.53 20.03
N ALA A 184 -12.40 -6.41 20.29
CA ALA A 184 -12.88 -5.08 19.94
C ALA A 184 -12.99 -4.90 18.41
N ALA A 185 -12.00 -5.35 17.65
CA ALA A 185 -12.01 -5.31 16.19
C ALA A 185 -13.12 -6.18 15.60
N MET A 186 -13.30 -7.40 16.07
CA MET A 186 -14.40 -8.29 15.67
C MET A 186 -15.76 -7.67 15.98
N SER A 187 -15.92 -7.11 17.19
CA SER A 187 -17.15 -6.42 17.61
C SER A 187 -17.47 -5.23 16.71
N LYS A 188 -16.45 -4.46 16.34
CA LYS A 188 -16.59 -3.36 15.37
C LYS A 188 -17.02 -3.89 14.02
N THR A 189 -16.37 -4.93 13.49
CA THR A 189 -16.72 -5.54 12.21
C THR A 189 -18.19 -5.97 12.20
N PHE A 190 -18.68 -6.65 13.24
CA PHE A 190 -20.08 -7.05 13.34
C PHE A 190 -21.04 -5.85 13.35
N ARG A 191 -20.70 -4.78 14.06
CA ARG A 191 -21.50 -3.55 14.10
C ARG A 191 -21.49 -2.80 12.76
N ASP A 192 -20.35 -2.80 12.08
CA ASP A 192 -20.14 -2.01 10.87
C ASP A 192 -20.76 -2.66 9.63
N VAL A 193 -21.11 -3.96 9.65
CA VAL A 193 -21.74 -4.68 8.52
C VAL A 193 -22.95 -3.94 7.96
N ALA A 194 -23.83 -3.41 8.82
CA ALA A 194 -25.03 -2.69 8.37
C ALA A 194 -24.69 -1.47 7.52
N TYR A 195 -23.57 -0.80 7.81
CA TYR A 195 -23.08 0.38 7.10
C TYR A 195 -22.35 0.03 5.80
N VAL A 196 -21.73 -1.16 5.73
CA VAL A 196 -21.07 -1.66 4.52
C VAL A 196 -22.07 -2.17 3.50
N VAL A 197 -23.06 -2.97 3.93
CA VAL A 197 -24.01 -3.63 3.02
C VAL A 197 -25.04 -2.64 2.46
N ASN A 198 -25.60 -1.79 3.32
CA ASN A 198 -26.58 -0.79 2.88
C ASN A 198 -26.43 0.51 3.68
N PRO A 199 -25.50 1.40 3.28
CA PRO A 199 -25.25 2.65 4.00
C PRO A 199 -26.47 3.56 4.05
N ALA A 200 -27.40 3.46 3.09
CA ALA A 200 -28.58 4.31 3.01
C ALA A 200 -29.66 3.96 4.06
N SER A 201 -29.75 2.68 4.44
CA SER A 201 -30.71 2.22 5.47
C SER A 201 -30.09 2.09 6.87
N ALA A 202 -28.77 2.21 6.98
CA ALA A 202 -28.08 2.09 8.25
C ALA A 202 -28.43 3.28 9.17
N ALA A 203 -28.52 3.02 10.48
CA ALA A 203 -28.74 4.05 11.49
C ALA A 203 -27.49 4.93 11.65
N MET A 204 -27.26 5.80 10.67
CA MET A 204 -26.17 6.76 10.60
C MET A 204 -26.52 7.99 11.43
N THR A 205 -25.67 8.31 12.40
CA THR A 205 -25.71 9.65 13.00
C THR A 205 -25.02 10.63 12.08
N THR A 206 -25.71 11.68 11.66
CA THR A 206 -25.12 12.78 10.90
C THR A 206 -24.23 13.62 11.82
N GLY A 207 -22.92 13.50 11.65
CA GLY A 207 -21.93 14.36 12.30
C GLY A 207 -21.26 15.30 11.29
N ARG A 208 -20.67 16.40 11.79
CA ARG A 208 -19.74 17.23 11.00
C ARG A 208 -18.32 16.84 11.36
N ALA A 209 -17.62 16.16 10.46
CA ALA A 209 -16.19 15.91 10.59
C ALA A 209 -15.41 17.17 10.19
N LYS A 210 -14.40 17.56 10.98
CA LYS A 210 -13.42 18.56 10.56
C LYS A 210 -12.31 17.86 9.78
N VAL A 211 -12.04 18.32 8.57
CA VAL A 211 -10.95 17.79 7.75
C VAL A 211 -9.74 18.70 7.93
N SER A 212 -8.54 18.13 7.99
CA SER A 212 -7.31 18.91 7.98
C SER A 212 -7.12 19.53 6.60
N GLU A 213 -7.10 20.85 6.53
CA GLU A 213 -6.83 21.59 5.29
C GLU A 213 -5.37 22.05 5.30
N VAL A 214 -4.63 21.71 4.25
CA VAL A 214 -3.21 22.09 4.13
C VAL A 214 -3.13 23.49 3.51
N TYR A 215 -2.66 24.46 4.28
CA TYR A 215 -2.38 25.82 3.81
C TYR A 215 -0.93 25.90 3.32
N ILE A 216 -0.74 26.03 2.00
CA ILE A 216 0.58 26.24 1.40
C ILE A 216 0.85 27.74 1.35
N VAL A 217 1.85 28.21 2.10
CA VAL A 217 2.33 29.59 2.04
C VAL A 217 3.50 29.66 1.08
N VAL A 218 3.31 30.32 -0.07
CA VAL A 218 4.39 30.56 -1.04
C VAL A 218 5.10 31.87 -0.70
N TYR A 219 6.35 31.76 -0.28
CA TYR A 219 7.22 32.92 -0.06
C TYR A 219 7.86 33.36 -1.37
N TRP A 220 7.29 34.39 -2.00
CA TRP A 220 7.73 34.94 -3.30
C TRP A 220 9.20 35.38 -3.34
N ALA A 221 9.82 35.68 -2.20
CA ALA A 221 11.23 36.03 -2.12
C ALA A 221 12.15 34.91 -2.67
N TYR A 222 11.79 33.64 -2.49
CA TYR A 222 12.58 32.52 -3.01
C TYR A 222 12.45 32.35 -4.52
N LEU A 223 11.43 32.93 -5.16
CA LEU A 223 11.29 32.96 -6.62
C LEU A 223 12.14 34.06 -7.26
N ALA A 224 12.61 35.05 -6.50
CA ALA A 224 13.41 36.15 -7.02
C ALA A 224 14.75 35.66 -7.60
N LEU A 225 15.43 34.74 -6.92
CA LEU A 225 16.73 34.21 -7.36
C LEU A 225 16.64 33.44 -8.68
N PRO A 226 15.77 32.42 -8.85
CA PRO A 226 15.67 31.74 -10.14
C PRO A 226 15.26 32.71 -11.25
N VAL A 227 14.28 33.60 -11.03
CA VAL A 227 13.86 34.59 -12.04
C VAL A 227 15.04 35.50 -12.45
N LEU A 228 15.85 35.94 -11.49
CA LEU A 228 17.05 36.74 -11.77
C LEU A 228 18.08 35.93 -12.59
N VAL A 229 18.30 34.66 -12.26
CA VAL A 229 19.20 33.78 -13.02
C VAL A 229 18.69 33.59 -14.46
N TRP A 230 17.39 33.33 -14.64
CA TRP A 230 16.77 33.18 -15.95
C TRP A 230 16.86 34.45 -16.80
N THR A 231 16.60 35.62 -16.19
CA THR A 231 16.68 36.92 -16.89
C THR A 231 18.11 37.27 -17.27
N LEU A 232 19.08 37.09 -16.37
CA LEU A 232 20.50 37.28 -16.69
C LEU A 232 20.97 36.33 -17.80
N GLY A 233 20.55 35.07 -17.74
CA GLY A 233 20.83 34.08 -18.78
C GLY A 233 20.27 34.49 -20.14
N ALA A 234 19.01 34.93 -20.18
CA ALA A 234 18.39 35.44 -21.40
C ALA A 234 19.14 36.67 -21.95
N ILE A 235 19.45 37.65 -21.09
CA ILE A 235 20.22 38.85 -21.48
C ILE A 235 21.58 38.47 -22.07
N LEU A 236 22.27 37.49 -21.49
CA LEU A 236 23.56 37.02 -21.99
C LEU A 236 23.43 36.38 -23.37
N VAL A 237 22.43 35.52 -23.58
CA VAL A 237 22.17 34.88 -24.89
C VAL A 237 21.79 35.92 -25.95
N PHE A 238 20.90 36.86 -25.63
CA PHE A 238 20.54 37.93 -26.56
C PHE A 238 21.73 38.86 -26.83
N GLY A 239 22.53 39.15 -25.82
CA GLY A 239 23.74 39.96 -25.94
C GLY A 239 24.79 39.29 -26.84
N THR A 240 25.02 37.99 -26.69
CA THR A 240 25.94 37.24 -27.55
C THR A 240 25.39 37.16 -28.97
N LEU A 241 24.10 36.87 -29.19
CA LEU A 241 23.49 36.89 -30.52
C LEU A 241 23.63 38.25 -31.20
N TRP A 242 23.33 39.34 -30.48
CA TRP A 242 23.42 40.70 -30.99
C TRP A 242 24.87 41.07 -31.34
N LYS A 243 25.83 40.79 -30.46
CA LYS A 243 27.23 41.11 -30.67
C LYS A 243 27.85 40.28 -31.79
N THR A 244 27.53 39.00 -31.88
CA THR A 244 27.97 38.09 -32.95
C THR A 244 27.37 38.51 -34.30
N ARG A 245 26.10 38.91 -34.36
CA ARG A 245 25.48 39.50 -35.56
C ARG A 245 26.16 40.79 -36.00
N ARG A 246 26.44 41.71 -35.06
CA ARG A 246 27.11 42.98 -35.37
C ARG A 246 28.56 42.76 -35.84
N ALA A 247 29.25 41.78 -35.28
CA ALA A 247 30.62 41.43 -35.66
C ALA A 247 30.72 40.57 -36.94
N ARG A 248 29.58 40.22 -37.58
CA ARG A 248 29.50 39.34 -38.76
C ARG A 248 30.30 38.05 -38.62
N VAL A 249 30.39 37.52 -37.40
CA VAL A 249 31.04 36.24 -37.17
C VAL A 249 30.10 35.16 -37.71
N PRO A 250 30.56 34.29 -38.64
CA PRO A 250 29.72 33.22 -39.17
C PRO A 250 29.28 32.32 -38.01
N ALA A 251 27.99 31.99 -37.98
CA ALA A 251 27.44 31.09 -36.97
C ALA A 251 28.17 29.75 -37.09
N TRP A 252 28.92 29.38 -36.05
CA TRP A 252 29.63 28.11 -36.02
C TRP A 252 28.58 27.01 -35.85
N ARG A 253 28.10 26.50 -36.98
CA ARG A 253 27.18 25.39 -37.05
C ARG A 253 28.04 24.14 -37.14
N ASN A 254 27.97 23.28 -36.13
CA ASN A 254 28.59 21.95 -36.18
C ASN A 254 27.76 21.05 -37.11
N ASP A 255 27.71 21.39 -38.40
CA ASP A 255 27.15 20.51 -39.42
C ASP A 255 28.21 19.44 -39.73
N THR A 256 27.92 18.19 -39.38
CA THR A 256 28.75 17.01 -39.74
C THR A 256 28.66 16.65 -41.22
N LEU A 257 27.83 17.36 -41.97
CA LEU A 257 27.56 17.19 -43.40
C LEU A 257 28.80 17.23 -44.32
N PRO A 258 29.83 18.08 -44.07
CA PRO A 258 31.05 18.08 -44.89
C PRO A 258 31.89 16.80 -44.73
N LEU A 259 31.78 16.10 -43.60
CA LEU A 259 32.52 14.85 -43.36
C LEU A 259 31.91 13.65 -44.08
N LEU A 260 30.62 13.70 -44.42
CA LEU A 260 29.96 12.64 -45.20
C LEU A 260 30.37 12.66 -46.68
N PHE A 261 30.73 13.82 -47.24
CA PHE A 261 31.20 13.91 -48.63
C PHE A 261 32.65 13.46 -48.82
N LEU A 262 33.49 13.54 -47.77
CA LEU A 262 34.89 13.08 -47.82
C LEU A 262 35.03 11.55 -47.90
N TYR A 263 34.01 10.79 -47.52
CA TYR A 263 34.04 9.32 -47.52
C TYR A 263 33.45 8.66 -48.77
N ARG A 264 32.96 9.44 -49.76
CA ARG A 264 32.30 8.89 -50.95
C ARG A 264 33.20 8.72 -52.18
N ASP A 265 34.47 9.15 -52.12
CA ASP A 265 35.42 9.04 -53.25
C ASP A 265 36.52 7.97 -53.07
N GLN A 266 36.35 7.05 -52.12
CA GLN A 266 37.33 5.96 -51.90
C GLN A 266 36.71 4.57 -52.07
N SER A 267 35.84 4.42 -53.06
CA SER A 267 35.32 3.13 -53.50
C SER A 267 35.12 3.08 -55.02
N GLU A 268 36.19 3.23 -55.80
CA GLU A 268 36.24 2.62 -57.14
C GLU A 268 37.56 1.88 -57.31
N GLY A 269 37.44 0.56 -57.45
CA GLY A 269 38.53 -0.33 -57.78
C GLY A 269 38.89 -0.22 -59.25
N MET A 270 40.20 -0.31 -59.49
CA MET A 270 40.84 -1.02 -60.59
C MET A 270 40.38 -0.69 -62.02
N GLU A 271 41.18 0.18 -62.64
CA GLU A 271 41.79 0.03 -63.97
C GLU A 271 40.91 -0.39 -65.16
N SER A 272 40.76 0.52 -66.13
CA SER A 272 41.44 0.42 -67.43
C SER A 272 40.69 1.25 -68.49
N LEU A 273 41.35 2.28 -69.04
CA LEU A 273 41.66 2.37 -70.48
C LEU A 273 42.23 3.75 -70.85
N GLN A 274 43.49 3.69 -71.29
CA GLN A 274 44.14 4.57 -72.25
C GLN A 274 43.19 5.08 -73.35
N GLY A 275 43.30 6.36 -73.70
CA GLY A 275 42.92 6.83 -75.04
C GLY A 275 42.36 8.25 -75.11
N SER A 276 43.26 9.19 -75.42
CA SER A 276 43.11 10.36 -76.30
C SER A 276 41.76 11.09 -76.45
N GLU A 277 41.86 12.40 -76.22
CA GLU A 277 41.26 13.47 -77.04
C GLU A 277 39.75 13.73 -77.03
N THR A 278 39.48 15.02 -76.80
CA THR A 278 38.33 15.83 -77.22
C THR A 278 37.02 15.73 -76.43
N VAL A 279 36.65 16.91 -75.92
CA VAL A 279 35.32 17.50 -76.08
C VAL A 279 34.20 16.94 -75.20
N GLN A 280 33.32 17.88 -74.82
CA GLN A 280 32.02 17.70 -74.16
C GLN A 280 32.04 17.44 -72.66
N ALA A 281 31.60 18.50 -71.96
CA ALA A 281 30.36 18.46 -71.20
C ALA A 281 30.08 17.14 -70.47
N SER A 282 30.55 17.04 -69.24
CA SER A 282 29.85 16.27 -68.21
C SER A 282 29.43 17.28 -67.15
N GLY A 283 28.13 17.55 -67.14
CA GLY A 283 27.53 18.63 -66.39
C GLY A 283 27.81 18.51 -64.90
N HIS A 284 28.15 19.64 -64.28
CA HIS A 284 27.82 19.85 -62.87
C HIS A 284 26.32 19.64 -62.75
N GLU A 285 25.94 18.44 -62.30
CA GLU A 285 24.57 18.11 -61.91
C GLU A 285 24.27 18.96 -60.67
N MET A 286 23.82 20.20 -60.90
CA MET A 286 23.41 21.12 -59.85
C MET A 286 22.11 20.61 -59.27
N VAL A 287 22.20 19.78 -58.24
CA VAL A 287 21.04 19.42 -57.43
C VAL A 287 20.80 20.54 -56.43
N ARG A 288 19.73 21.30 -56.64
CA ARG A 288 19.33 22.40 -55.76
C ARG A 288 18.33 21.86 -54.74
N LEU A 289 18.65 22.04 -53.46
CA LEU A 289 17.79 21.63 -52.36
C LEU A 289 16.62 22.62 -52.25
N TYR A 290 15.39 22.18 -52.55
CA TYR A 290 14.20 22.98 -52.26
C TYR A 290 13.73 22.69 -50.83
N THR A 291 13.47 23.76 -50.09
CA THR A 291 12.88 23.70 -48.76
C THR A 291 11.49 24.32 -48.87
N ASP A 292 10.47 23.47 -48.78
CA ASP A 292 9.08 23.90 -48.60
C ASP A 292 8.52 23.21 -47.34
N GLU A 293 7.64 23.92 -46.65
CA GLU A 293 7.29 23.79 -45.23
C GLU A 293 7.42 22.36 -44.65
N SER A 294 8.60 22.10 -44.08
CA SER A 294 9.00 20.98 -43.20
C SER A 294 9.44 19.62 -43.81
N ARG A 295 9.62 19.47 -45.14
CA ARG A 295 10.32 18.29 -45.72
C ARG A 295 11.22 18.66 -46.90
N VAL A 296 12.36 17.97 -47.02
CA VAL A 296 13.38 18.22 -48.05
C VAL A 296 13.36 17.14 -49.11
N PHE A 297 13.22 17.52 -50.38
CA PHE A 297 13.31 16.61 -51.53
C PHE A 297 14.44 17.06 -52.48
N LEU A 298 15.16 16.09 -53.06
CA LEU A 298 16.19 16.32 -54.07
C LEU A 298 15.56 16.14 -55.46
N GLY A 299 15.41 17.25 -56.20
CA GLY A 299 14.92 17.27 -57.57
C GLY A 299 15.95 17.83 -58.54
N ARG A 300 16.06 17.22 -59.74
CA ARG A 300 16.97 17.62 -60.82
C ARG A 300 16.22 18.55 -61.79
N CYS A 301 16.73 19.75 -62.04
CA CYS A 301 16.15 20.67 -63.03
C CYS A 301 17.06 20.81 -64.25
N THR A 302 16.47 20.77 -65.45
CA THR A 302 17.06 21.27 -66.69
C THR A 302 16.04 22.19 -67.39
N ASP A 303 16.51 23.38 -67.75
CA ASP A 303 15.78 24.57 -68.22
C ASP A 303 14.88 24.37 -69.44
N THR A 304 13.71 24.99 -69.41
CA THR A 304 13.13 25.66 -70.58
C THR A 304 12.33 26.89 -70.18
N ASP A 305 12.71 28.03 -70.76
CA ASP A 305 11.99 29.30 -70.75
C ASP A 305 10.50 29.14 -71.13
N SER A 306 9.62 29.84 -70.43
CA SER A 306 8.46 30.43 -71.10
C SER A 306 8.18 31.83 -70.55
N ILE A 307 8.48 32.78 -71.42
CA ILE A 307 8.10 34.19 -71.40
C ILE A 307 6.60 34.32 -71.76
N ARG A 308 5.86 35.18 -71.02
CA ARG A 308 4.84 36.19 -71.45
C ARG A 308 3.61 36.22 -70.53
N PRO A 309 2.88 37.35 -70.45
CA PRO A 309 3.15 38.69 -71.00
C PRO A 309 3.83 39.66 -70.01
#